data_AF-A0A4Y8CCR2-F1
#
_entry.id   AF-A0A4Y8CCR2-F1
#
_cell.length_a   1.000
_cell.length_b   1.000
_cell.length_c   1.000
_cell.angle_alpha   90.00
_cell.angle_beta   90.00
_cell.angle_gamma   90.00
#
_symmetry.space_group_name_H-M   'P 1'
#
loop_
_entity.id
_entity.type
_entity.pdbx_description
1 polymer ?
#
loop_
_entity_poly.entity_id
_entity_poly.type
_entity_poly.pdbx_seq_one_letter_code
_entity_poly.pdbx_strand_id
1 'polypeptide(L)'
;ITLLKEELQNYLNSFDSEGIMVSSLDLINACKISSEAIFRAKGLLEESSLELFAFELNLAINELARFTKDFQRDEILDEMFGNFCLGK
;
A
#
# COMPACT_ATOMS: atom_id res chain seq x y z
N ILE A 1 28.35 4.77 -31.63
CA ILE A 1 27.76 5.63 -30.55
C ILE A 1 26.27 5.87 -30.80
N THR A 2 25.85 6.22 -32.01
CA THR A 2 24.44 6.46 -32.36
C THR A 2 23.52 5.26 -32.10
N LEU A 3 23.91 4.06 -32.55
CA LEU A 3 23.12 2.84 -32.35
C LEU A 3 22.90 2.49 -30.87
N LEU A 4 23.94 2.63 -30.04
CA LEU A 4 23.85 2.39 -28.59
C LEU A 4 22.90 3.41 -27.93
N LYS A 5 22.93 4.66 -28.37
CA LYS A 5 22.06 5.71 -27.86
C LYS A 5 20.60 5.42 -28.21
N GLU A 6 20.31 5.00 -29.43
CA GLU A 6 18.96 4.62 -29.86
C GLU A 6 18.43 3.42 -29.06
N GLU A 7 19.26 2.40 -28.85
CA GLU A 7 18.84 1.21 -28.09
C GLU A 7 18.52 1.53 -26.63
N LEU A 8 19.35 2.34 -25.96
CA LEU A 8 19.10 2.79 -24.59
C LEU A 8 17.85 3.66 -24.50
N GLN A 9 17.62 4.51 -25.50
CA GLN A 9 16.43 5.37 -25.53
C GLN A 9 15.16 4.55 -25.74
N ASN A 10 15.17 3.55 -26.63
CA ASN A 10 14.06 2.63 -26.82
C ASN A 10 13.77 1.83 -25.54
N TYR A 11 14.81 1.35 -24.87
CA TYR A 11 14.68 0.66 -23.60
C TYR A 11 14.02 1.55 -22.53
N LEU A 12 14.52 2.77 -22.32
CA LEU A 12 13.96 3.69 -21.32
C LEU A 12 12.53 4.12 -21.64
N ASN A 13 12.22 4.38 -22.92
CA ASN A 13 10.86 4.73 -23.35
C ASN A 13 9.87 3.56 -23.22
N SER A 14 10.34 2.31 -23.12
CA SER A 14 9.46 1.17 -22.85
C SER A 14 8.89 1.16 -21.43
N PHE A 15 9.45 1.96 -20.52
CA PHE A 15 8.96 2.14 -19.15
C PHE A 15 7.93 3.27 -19.03
N ASP A 16 7.44 3.81 -20.15
CA ASP A 16 6.45 4.88 -20.12
C ASP A 16 5.18 4.39 -19.41
N SER A 17 4.89 5.02 -18.28
CA SER A 17 3.72 4.73 -17.47
C SER A 17 3.02 6.04 -17.20
N GLU A 18 1.71 6.12 -17.50
CA GLU A 18 0.88 7.32 -17.29
C GLU A 18 0.60 7.60 -15.80
N GLY A 19 1.43 7.09 -14.89
CA GLY A 19 1.22 7.13 -13.44
C GLY A 19 2.23 7.98 -12.67
N ILE A 20 2.02 8.06 -11.36
CA ILE A 20 2.99 8.68 -10.44
C ILE A 20 4.20 7.76 -10.32
N MET A 21 5.38 8.30 -10.62
CA MET A 21 6.65 7.60 -10.43
C MET A 21 7.06 7.64 -8.96
N VAL A 22 7.30 6.46 -8.36
CA VAL A 22 7.90 6.32 -7.04
C VAL A 22 9.40 6.10 -7.20
N SER A 23 10.21 7.06 -6.74
CA SER A 23 11.68 7.00 -6.87
C SER A 23 12.40 6.48 -5.63
N SER A 24 11.72 6.37 -4.49
CA SER A 24 12.29 5.88 -3.24
C SER A 24 12.14 4.37 -3.11
N LEU A 25 13.27 3.65 -3.01
CA LEU A 25 13.29 2.22 -2.76
C LEU A 25 12.60 1.86 -1.44
N ASP A 26 12.74 2.70 -0.42
CA ASP A 26 12.10 2.48 0.88
C ASP A 26 10.58 2.60 0.78
N LEU A 27 10.07 3.55 -0.01
CA LEU A 27 8.63 3.69 -0.26
C LEU A 27 8.10 2.52 -1.10
N ILE A 28 8.85 2.06 -2.10
CA ILE A 28 8.49 0.84 -2.87
C ILE A 28 8.37 -0.36 -1.94
N ASN A 29 9.35 -0.55 -1.04
CA ASN A 29 9.35 -1.64 -0.09
C ASN A 29 8.19 -1.54 0.91
N ALA A 30 7.90 -0.34 1.43
CA ALA A 30 6.78 -0.12 2.33
C ALA A 30 5.44 -0.44 1.63
N CYS A 31 5.21 0.05 0.41
CA CYS A 31 4.03 -0.28 -0.39
C CYS A 31 3.90 -1.79 -0.62
N LYS A 32 5.02 -2.48 -0.87
CA LYS A 32 5.03 -3.94 -1.04
C LYS A 32 4.62 -4.66 0.26
N ILE A 33 5.23 -4.30 1.38
CA ILE A 33 4.91 -4.90 2.70
C ILE A 33 3.44 -4.64 3.05
N SER A 34 2.94 -3.41 2.87
CA SER A 34 1.54 -3.07 3.09
C SER A 34 0.60 -3.88 2.21
N SER A 35 0.91 -4.04 0.92
CA SER A 35 0.11 -4.85 0.00
C SER A 35 0.05 -6.33 0.44
N GLU A 36 1.19 -6.90 0.84
CA GLU A 36 1.26 -8.28 1.32
C GLU A 36 0.50 -8.48 2.64
N ALA A 37 0.62 -7.52 3.56
CA ALA A 37 -0.11 -7.52 4.83
C ALA A 37 -1.64 -7.43 4.62
N ILE A 38 -2.11 -6.57 3.71
CA ILE A 38 -3.53 -6.49 3.34
C ILE A 38 -4.02 -7.83 2.77
N PHE A 39 -3.22 -8.50 1.94
CA PHE A 39 -3.58 -9.80 1.39
C PHE A 39 -3.69 -10.89 2.47
N ARG A 40 -2.75 -10.91 3.43
CA ARG A 40 -2.82 -11.81 4.60
C ARG A 40 -4.03 -11.50 5.48
N ALA A 41 -4.27 -10.22 5.78
CA ALA A 41 -5.42 -9.76 6.55
C ALA A 41 -6.73 -10.26 5.93
N LYS A 42 -6.87 -10.17 4.60
CA LYS A 42 -8.05 -10.69 3.89
C LYS A 42 -8.29 -12.19 4.17
N GLY A 43 -7.25 -13.02 4.08
CA GLY A 43 -7.38 -14.46 4.39
C GLY A 43 -7.78 -14.71 5.85
N LEU A 44 -7.17 -13.98 6.78
CA LEU A 44 -7.49 -14.07 8.21
C LEU A 44 -8.93 -13.64 8.52
N LEU A 45 -9.46 -12.66 7.79
CA LEU A 45 -10.85 -12.24 7.89
C LEU A 45 -11.82 -13.34 7.45
N GLU A 46 -11.52 -14.02 6.34
CA GLU A 46 -12.30 -15.17 5.84
C GLU A 46 -12.32 -16.33 6.85
N GLU A 47 -11.23 -16.52 7.60
CA GLU A 47 -11.10 -17.52 8.67
C GLU A 47 -11.68 -17.07 10.02
N SER A 48 -12.26 -15.85 10.10
CA SER A 48 -12.74 -15.24 11.35
C SER A 48 -11.65 -15.07 12.43
N SER A 49 -10.37 -15.02 12.05
CA SER A 49 -9.23 -14.82 12.94
C SER A 49 -8.97 -13.32 13.16
N LEU A 50 -9.85 -12.68 13.95
CA LEU A 50 -9.92 -11.22 14.05
C LEU A 50 -8.69 -10.56 14.68
N GLU A 51 -8.03 -11.23 15.63
CA GLU A 51 -6.82 -10.69 16.27
C GLU A 51 -5.66 -10.61 15.27
N LEU A 52 -5.44 -11.67 14.50
CA LEU A 52 -4.40 -11.69 13.46
C LEU A 52 -4.76 -10.77 12.29
N PHE A 53 -6.04 -10.72 11.91
CA PHE A 53 -6.53 -9.74 10.93
C PHE A 53 -6.18 -8.31 11.34
N ALA A 54 -6.49 -7.94 12.60
CA ALA A 54 -6.20 -6.61 13.11
C ALA A 54 -4.68 -6.35 13.16
N PHE A 55 -3.88 -7.35 13.51
CA PHE A 55 -2.42 -7.24 13.49
C PHE A 55 -1.89 -6.89 12.09
N GLU A 56 -2.29 -7.64 11.07
CA GLU A 56 -1.84 -7.41 9.68
C GLU A 56 -2.33 -6.07 9.13
N LEU A 57 -3.55 -5.64 9.48
CA LEU A 57 -4.07 -4.34 9.05
C LEU A 57 -3.28 -3.18 9.68
N ASN A 58 -2.94 -3.29 10.97
CA ASN A 58 -2.08 -2.29 11.64
C ASN A 58 -0.67 -2.26 11.05
N LEU A 59 -0.11 -3.42 10.68
CA LEU A 59 1.18 -3.47 9.98
C LEU A 59 1.11 -2.70 8.66
N ALA A 60 0.08 -2.93 7.85
CA ALA A 60 -0.08 -2.25 6.57
C ALA A 60 -0.16 -0.72 6.72
N ILE A 61 -0.95 -0.24 7.69
CA ILE A 61 -1.12 1.18 7.99
C ILE A 61 0.20 1.79 8.46
N ASN A 62 0.89 1.15 9.40
CA ASN A 62 2.15 1.66 9.95
C ASN A 62 3.25 1.78 8.89
N GLU A 63 3.33 0.83 7.95
CA GLU A 63 4.31 0.91 6.86
C GLU A 63 4.08 2.12 5.94
N LEU A 64 2.82 2.46 5.64
CA LEU A 64 2.49 3.65 4.84
C LEU A 64 2.62 4.96 5.65
N ALA A 65 2.32 4.91 6.95
CA ALA A 65 2.42 6.07 7.85
C ALA A 65 3.84 6.65 7.89
N ARG A 66 4.87 5.80 7.77
CA ARG A 66 6.30 6.18 7.69
C ARG A 66 6.60 7.24 6.62
N PHE A 67 5.78 7.34 5.57
CA PHE A 67 5.98 8.26 4.45
C PHE A 67 4.87 9.30 4.32
N THR A 68 3.86 9.25 5.19
CA THR A 68 2.71 10.15 5.16
C THR A 68 2.53 10.82 6.52
N LYS A 69 1.35 10.73 7.13
CA LYS A 69 1.13 11.13 8.52
C LYS A 69 0.95 9.88 9.37
N ASP A 70 1.29 10.00 10.64
CA ASP A 70 0.88 9.02 11.63
C ASP A 70 -0.66 9.01 11.73
N PHE A 71 -1.22 7.83 11.92
CA PHE A 71 -2.65 7.64 12.13
C PHE A 71 -2.91 7.39 13.61
N GLN A 72 -3.86 8.11 14.20
CA GLN A 72 -4.37 7.79 15.52
C GLN A 72 -5.38 6.64 15.45
N ARG A 73 -5.45 5.84 16.51
CA ARG A 73 -6.38 4.70 16.58
C ARG A 73 -7.84 5.15 16.38
N ASP A 74 -8.19 6.32 16.87
CA ASP A 74 -9.54 6.87 16.75
C ASP A 74 -9.88 7.20 15.28
N GLU A 75 -8.93 7.71 14.49
CA GLU A 75 -9.12 7.95 13.05
C GLU A 75 -9.39 6.64 12.28
N ILE A 76 -8.73 5.55 12.67
CA ILE A 76 -8.94 4.23 12.04
C ILE A 76 -10.35 3.73 12.34
N LEU A 77 -10.81 3.87 13.60
CA LEU A 77 -12.14 3.45 14.00
C LEU A 77 -13.22 4.32 13.34
N ASP A 78 -12.99 5.63 13.23
CA ASP A 78 -13.88 6.57 12.54
C ASP A 78 -14.04 6.20 11.07
N GLU A 79 -12.98 5.82 10.36
CA GLU A 79 -13.10 5.37 8.96
C GLU A 79 -13.79 4.01 8.83
N MET A 80 -13.52 3.08 9.76
CA MET A 80 -14.18 1.76 9.77
C MET A 80 -15.69 1.88 10.00
N PHE A 81 -16.10 2.73 10.93
CA PHE A 81 -17.50 2.83 11.36
C PHE A 81 -18.26 4.02 10.77
N GLY A 82 -17.56 4.98 10.16
CA GLY A 82 -18.15 6.22 9.64
C GLY A 82 -19.11 6.01 8.48
N ASN A 83 -18.94 4.92 7.73
CA ASN A 83 -19.85 4.52 6.65
C ASN A 83 -20.99 3.60 7.12
N PHE A 84 -21.00 3.18 8.39
CA PHE A 84 -22.12 2.45 8.96
C PHE A 84 -23.23 3.44 9.31
N CYS A 85 -24.37 3.32 8.62
CA CYS A 85 -25.57 4.04 9.00
C CYS A 85 -25.99 3.58 10.40
N LEU A 86 -25.69 4.37 11.44
CA LEU A 86 -26.21 4.19 12.78
C LEU A 86 -27.74 4.39 12.74
N GLY A 87 -28.50 3.29 12.72
CA GLY A 87 -29.96 3.29 12.94
C GLY A 87 -30.86 2.75 11.82
N LYS A 88 -30.58 1.57 11.26
CA LYS A 88 -31.63 0.75 10.61
C LYS A 88 -31.76 -0.61 11.29
#